data_AF-A0A6A6Y426-F1
#
_entry.id   AF-A0A6A6Y426-F1
#
_cell.length_a   1.000
_cell.length_b   1.000
_cell.length_c   1.000
_cell.angle_alpha   90.00
_cell.angle_beta   90.00
_cell.angle_gamma   90.00
#
_symmetry.space_group_name_H-M   'P 1'
#
loop_
_entity.id
_entity.type
_entity.pdbx_description
1 polymer ?
#
loop_
_entity_poly.entity_id
_entity_poly.type
_entity_poly.pdbx_seq_one_letter_code
_entity_poly.pdbx_strand_id
1 'polypeptide(L)' 'EVFVDSEMRGNWSRFLNHSCKPNASIYVARVGHTRFVAIRAARAIMKGEQITIDYQGDYFTTDFPCQCGEEGCK' A
#
# COMPACT_ATOMS: atom_id res chain seq x y z
N GLU A 1 11.72 -10.81 -13.06
CA GLU A 1 10.69 -10.27 -12.14
C GLU A 1 9.72 -9.40 -12.93
N VAL A 2 8.51 -9.15 -12.42
CA VAL A 2 7.49 -8.31 -13.08
C VAL A 2 7.14 -7.19 -12.12
N PHE A 3 7.23 -5.95 -12.59
CA PHE A 3 6.92 -4.75 -11.81
C PHE A 3 5.62 -4.11 -12.34
N VAL A 4 4.87 -3.47 -11.45
CA VAL A 4 3.66 -2.71 -11.78
C VAL A 4 3.98 -1.23 -11.57
N ASP A 5 3.87 -0.44 -12.63
CA ASP A 5 4.03 1.01 -12.59
C ASP A 5 2.67 1.68 -12.83
N SER A 6 2.34 2.65 -11.98
CA SER A 6 1.07 3.39 -12.00
C SER A 6 1.24 4.92 -12.11
N GLU A 7 2.44 5.38 -12.50
CA GLU A 7 2.76 6.80 -12.66
C GLU A 7 1.90 7.43 -13.76
N MET A 8 1.95 6.88 -14.98
CA MET A 8 1.28 7.42 -16.16
C MET A 8 -0.13 6.84 -16.38
N ARG A 9 -0.35 5.57 -16.02
CA ARG A 9 -1.63 4.87 -16.18
C ARG A 9 -1.87 3.98 -14.97
N GLY A 10 -2.99 4.17 -14.30
CA GLY A 10 -3.32 3.42 -13.09
C GLY A 10 -4.78 3.56 -12.70
N ASN A 11 -5.09 3.26 -11.45
CA ASN A 11 -6.41 3.47 -10.87
C ASN A 11 -6.26 4.11 -9.47
N TRP A 12 -7.34 4.11 -8.69
CA TRP A 12 -7.37 4.70 -7.34
C TRP A 12 -6.32 4.16 -6.36
N SER A 13 -5.80 2.94 -6.57
CA SER A 13 -4.80 2.35 -5.68
C SER A 13 -3.50 3.14 -5.62
N ARG A 14 -3.19 3.97 -6.63
CA ARG A 14 -1.98 4.82 -6.65
C ARG A 14 -1.95 5.89 -5.57
N PHE A 15 -3.08 6.15 -4.92
CA PHE A 15 -3.21 7.15 -3.86
C PHE A 15 -3.18 6.55 -2.45
N LEU A 16 -3.04 5.22 -2.34
CA LEU A 16 -2.90 4.56 -1.04
C LEU A 16 -1.54 4.94 -0.46
N ASN A 17 -1.56 5.62 0.69
CA ASN A 17 -0.33 5.97 1.40
C ASN A 17 0.15 4.83 2.29
N HIS A 18 1.38 4.99 2.75
CA HIS A 18 1.94 4.12 3.76
C HIS A 18 1.40 4.43 5.17
N SER A 19 1.23 3.38 5.96
CA SER A 19 1.23 3.47 7.43
C SER A 19 2.05 2.34 8.03
N CYS A 20 2.77 2.61 9.12
CA CYS A 20 3.47 1.61 9.92
C CYS A 20 2.49 0.65 10.65
N LYS A 21 1.22 1.04 10.79
CA LYS A 21 0.12 0.18 11.27
C LYS A 21 -1.02 0.18 10.23
N PRO A 22 -0.81 -0.42 9.06
CA PRO A 22 -1.74 -0.31 7.94
C PRO A 22 -3.04 -1.07 8.20
N ASN A 23 -4.14 -0.62 7.57
CA ASN A 23 -5.44 -1.27 7.65
C ASN A 23 -5.78 -2.14 6.43
N ALA A 24 -4.92 -2.13 5.41
CA ALA A 24 -4.98 -3.02 4.25
C ALA A 24 -3.60 -3.59 3.91
N SER A 25 -3.59 -4.70 3.16
CA SER A 25 -2.37 -5.35 2.69
C SER A 25 -2.42 -5.63 1.20
N ILE A 26 -1.23 -5.74 0.62
CA ILE A 26 -1.02 -6.12 -0.77
C ILE A 26 -1.14 -7.65 -0.90
N TYR A 27 -1.88 -8.12 -1.90
CA TYR A 27 -2.03 -9.53 -2.22
C TYR A 27 -1.83 -9.76 -3.72
N VAL A 28 -0.88 -10.62 -4.08
CA VAL A 28 -0.67 -11.01 -5.49
C VAL A 28 -1.69 -12.09 -5.85
N ALA A 29 -2.56 -11.77 -6.80
CA ALA A 29 -3.65 -12.63 -7.26
C ALA A 29 -3.52 -12.93 -8.75
N ARG A 30 -4.40 -13.83 -9.22
CA ARG A 30 -4.43 -14.24 -10.63
C ARG A 30 -5.87 -14.52 -11.07
N VAL A 31 -6.23 -14.03 -12.26
CA VAL A 31 -7.43 -14.45 -12.98
C VAL A 31 -6.99 -15.11 -14.28
N GLY A 32 -7.25 -16.42 -14.41
CA GLY A 32 -6.74 -17.21 -15.53
C GLY A 32 -5.21 -17.18 -15.57
N HIS A 33 -4.63 -16.65 -16.65
CA HIS A 33 -3.17 -16.50 -16.78
C HIS A 33 -2.65 -15.13 -16.34
N THR A 34 -3.52 -14.15 -16.13
CA THR A 34 -3.17 -12.78 -15.79
C THR A 34 -2.91 -12.63 -14.30
N ARG A 35 -1.69 -12.20 -13.93
CA ARG A 35 -1.34 -11.82 -12.56
C ARG A 35 -1.69 -10.35 -12.32
N PHE A 36 -2.12 -10.03 -11.12
CA PHE A 36 -2.40 -8.66 -10.70
C PHE A 36 -2.16 -8.50 -9.21
N VAL A 37 -2.07 -7.24 -8.78
CA VAL A 37 -1.97 -6.87 -7.37
C VAL A 37 -3.34 -6.42 -6.88
N ALA A 38 -3.79 -7.03 -5.80
CA ALA A 38 -5.03 -6.68 -5.11
C ALA A 38 -4.70 -6.01 -3.76
N ILE A 39 -5.58 -5.11 -3.33
CA ILE A 39 -5.54 -4.51 -2.00
C ILE A 39 -6.65 -5.16 -1.19
N ARG A 40 -6.30 -5.76 -0.05
CA ARG A 40 -7.25 -6.46 0.80
C ARG A 40 -7.28 -5.80 2.18
N ALA A 41 -8.47 -5.51 2.69
CA ALA A 41 -8.63 -5.04 4.05
C ALA A 41 -8.09 -6.10 5.04
N ALA A 42 -7.30 -5.64 6.02
CA ALA A 42 -6.78 -6.48 7.11
C ALA A 42 -7.71 -6.48 8.34
N ARG A 43 -8.57 -5.46 8.45
CA ARG A 43 -9.63 -5.32 9.45
C ARG A 43 -10.80 -4.55 8.87
N ALA A 44 -11.88 -4.39 9.64
CA ALA A 44 -12.94 -3.45 9.29
C ALA A 44 -12.37 -2.02 9.17
N ILE A 45 -12.76 -1.31 8.10
CA ILE A 45 -12.36 0.06 7.80
C ILE A 45 -13.61 0.93 7.87
N MET A 46 -13.56 1.98 8.70
CA MET A 46 -14.71 2.84 8.95
C MET A 46 -14.87 3.90 7.85
N LYS A 47 -16.08 4.41 7.68
CA LYS A 47 -16.34 5.49 6.70
C LYS A 47 -15.48 6.72 7.03
N GLY A 48 -14.76 7.22 6.02
CA GLY A 48 -13.87 8.38 6.15
C GLY A 48 -12.47 8.05 6.66
N GLU A 49 -12.23 6.80 7.06
CA GLU A 49 -10.89 6.33 7.40
C GLU A 49 -10.06 6.15 6.11
N GLN A 50 -8.83 6.66 6.11
CA GLN A 50 -7.91 6.45 4.99
C GLN A 50 -7.51 4.99 4.90
N ILE A 51 -7.52 4.42 3.69
CA ILE A 51 -6.96 3.09 3.43
C ILE A 51 -5.44 3.23 3.28
N THR A 52 -4.67 2.48 4.06
CA THR A 52 -3.21 2.53 4.08
C THR A 52 -2.61 1.12 3.96
N ILE A 53 -1.42 1.05 3.39
CA ILE A 53 -0.67 -0.20 3.17
C ILE A 53 0.75 -0.11 3.71
N ASP A 54 1.41 -1.25 3.93
CA ASP A 54 2.85 -1.25 4.16
C ASP A 54 3.57 -1.16 2.81
N TYR A 55 4.42 -0.14 2.62
CA TYR A 55 5.23 -0.01 1.40
C TYR A 55 6.41 -0.98 1.40
N GLN A 56 6.75 -1.53 2.56
CA GLN A 56 7.82 -2.51 2.79
C GLN A 56 9.22 -1.99 2.44
N GLY A 57 10.24 -2.74 2.90
CA GLY A 57 11.64 -2.50 2.56
C GLY A 57 12.17 -1.13 2.95
N ASP A 58 13.11 -0.63 2.14
CA ASP A 58 13.86 0.61 2.38
C ASP A 58 13.26 1.82 1.63
N TYR A 59 11.94 1.83 1.43
CA TYR A 59 11.26 2.95 0.74
C TYR A 59 11.48 4.27 1.49
N PHE A 60 11.43 4.23 2.82
CA PHE A 60 11.73 5.37 3.68
C PHE A 60 13.20 5.35 4.06
N THR A 61 13.85 6.50 3.95
CA THR A 61 15.27 6.70 4.26
C THR A 61 15.41 7.84 5.25
N THR A 62 16.62 8.08 5.77
CA THR A 62 16.88 9.21 6.67
C THR A 62 16.52 10.56 6.03
N ASP A 63 16.75 10.72 4.73
CA ASP A 63 16.42 11.94 3.98
C ASP A 63 14.95 11.99 3.54
N PHE A 64 14.25 10.86 3.58
CA PHE A 64 12.84 10.74 3.24
C PHE A 64 12.10 9.90 4.31
N PRO A 65 11.92 10.46 5.53
CA PRO A 65 11.36 9.72 6.65
C PRO A 65 9.86 9.50 6.49
N CYS A 66 9.36 8.44 7.12
CA CYS A 66 7.94 8.17 7.16
C CYS A 66 7.17 9.26 7.95
N GLN A 67 6.01 9.66 7.44
CA GLN A 67 5.14 10.67 8.06
C GLN A 67 3.74 10.12 8.39
N CYS A 68 3.61 8.82 8.64
CA CYS A 68 2.30 8.21 8.85
C CYS A 68 1.64 8.57 10.20
N GLY A 69 2.40 9.11 11.16
CA GLY A 69 1.89 9.58 12.45
C GLY A 69 1.59 8.48 13.48
N GLU A 70 1.88 7.22 13.17
CA GLU A 70 1.68 6.10 14.10
C GLU A 70 2.71 6.13 15.24
N GLU A 71 2.26 5.74 16.44
CA GLU A 71 3.16 5.50 17.56
C GLU A 71 4.15 4.37 17.22
N GLY A 72 5.44 4.66 17.32
CA GLY A 72 6.52 3.74 16.92
C GLY A 72 6.79 3.71 15.41
N CYS A 73 6.48 4.79 14.69
CA CYS A 73 6.82 4.96 13.27
C CYS A 73 8.31 4.68 13.02
N LYS A 74 8.60 3.96 11.93
CA LYS A 74 9.95 3.54 11.52
C LYS A 74 10.59 4.55 10.58
#